data_AF-A0A7V2WEA8-F1
#
_entry.id   AF-A0A7V2WEA8-F1
#
_cell.length_a   1.000
_cell.length_b   1.000
_cell.length_c   1.000
_cell.angle_alpha   90.00
_cell.angle_beta   90.00
_cell.angle_gamma   90.00
#
_symmetry.space_group_name_H-M   'P 1'
#
loop_
_entity.id
_entity.type
_entity.pdbx_description
1 polymer ?
#
loop_
_entity_poly.entity_id
_entity_poly.type
_entity_poly.pdbx_seq_one_letter_code
_entity_poly.pdbx_strand_id
1 'polypeptide(L)'
;MSEKKEVAKELKALVRLLDEPDEGLYSAIRNQVLALGMAALPFLEETENQMPSPHVLRRIEEIIHTIRVNDTYENLKSWSATRSHNLLEAWIRVSIFLSPDDDYEKLEKSVDKLYRDIWVEMNPELTALEKIRVVNHVFYSVYQYDGLQGKKAVMPPYLLGNVLRMQRGNPLSLALLYLIIVQRLGMPVFGVNLPRHLILAYTNGTALPRPAASYKEEDVLFYVNPFNKGAVFRKSEIELYLKQLRI
;
A
#
# COMPACT_ATOMS: atom_id res chain seq x y z
N MET A 1 -3.92 0.17 -34.87
CA MET A 1 -5.39 0.03 -34.74
C MET A 1 -5.89 -1.35 -35.19
N SER A 2 -5.26 -2.00 -36.18
CA SER A 2 -5.57 -3.38 -36.61
C SER A 2 -5.20 -4.43 -35.56
N GLU A 3 -3.98 -4.35 -35.03
CA GLU A 3 -3.40 -5.33 -34.10
C GLU A 3 -4.15 -5.44 -32.75
N LYS A 4 -4.52 -4.30 -32.13
CA LYS A 4 -5.34 -4.31 -30.89
C LYS A 4 -6.74 -4.94 -31.08
N LYS A 5 -7.33 -4.83 -32.28
CA LYS A 5 -8.62 -5.46 -32.60
C LYS A 5 -8.47 -6.97 -32.81
N GLU A 6 -7.34 -7.39 -33.35
CA GLU A 6 -7.02 -8.79 -33.59
C GLU A 6 -6.77 -9.54 -32.28
N VAL A 7 -5.97 -8.96 -31.38
CA VAL A 7 -5.74 -9.49 -30.02
C VAL A 7 -7.04 -9.61 -29.22
N ALA A 8 -7.93 -8.61 -29.29
CA ALA A 8 -9.22 -8.65 -28.60
C ALA A 8 -10.15 -9.75 -29.15
N LYS A 9 -10.09 -10.01 -30.47
CA LYS A 9 -10.89 -11.05 -31.13
C LYS A 9 -10.36 -12.45 -30.79
N GLU A 10 -9.04 -12.61 -30.80
CA GLU A 10 -8.37 -13.84 -30.40
C GLU A 10 -8.65 -14.18 -28.94
N LEU A 11 -8.48 -13.22 -28.03
CA LEU A 11 -8.73 -13.40 -26.61
C LEU A 11 -10.20 -13.75 -26.33
N LYS A 12 -11.17 -13.11 -27.00
CA LYS A 12 -12.59 -13.47 -26.89
C LYS A 12 -12.88 -14.89 -27.39
N ALA A 13 -12.14 -15.37 -28.39
CA ALA A 13 -12.24 -16.76 -28.83
C ALA A 13 -11.65 -17.72 -27.79
N LEU A 14 -10.47 -17.42 -27.24
CA LEU A 14 -9.83 -18.23 -26.20
C LEU A 14 -10.69 -18.35 -24.94
N VAL A 15 -11.28 -17.25 -24.47
CA VAL A 15 -12.14 -17.23 -23.28
C VAL A 15 -13.41 -18.07 -23.48
N ARG A 16 -13.95 -18.11 -24.71
CA ARG A 16 -15.10 -18.98 -25.04
C ARG A 16 -14.77 -20.46 -25.03
N LEU A 17 -13.51 -20.84 -25.24
CA LEU A 17 -13.06 -22.23 -25.24
C LEU A 17 -12.69 -22.73 -23.84
N LEU A 18 -12.90 -21.92 -22.79
CA LEU A 18 -12.63 -22.33 -21.40
C LEU A 18 -13.60 -23.42 -20.89
N ASP A 19 -14.66 -23.72 -21.62
CA ASP A 19 -15.57 -24.84 -21.36
C ASP A 19 -15.10 -26.17 -21.96
N GLU A 20 -13.95 -26.19 -22.65
CA GLU A 20 -13.38 -27.37 -23.31
C GLU A 20 -13.29 -28.57 -22.35
N PRO A 21 -14.01 -29.68 -22.63
CA PRO A 21 -14.00 -30.88 -21.80
C PRO A 21 -12.67 -31.65 -21.87
N ASP A 22 -11.90 -31.55 -22.96
CA ASP A 22 -10.57 -32.15 -23.02
C ASP A 22 -9.57 -31.36 -22.17
N GLU A 23 -9.09 -31.96 -21.08
CA GLU A 23 -8.18 -31.31 -20.13
C GLU A 23 -6.82 -30.94 -20.76
N GLY A 24 -6.37 -31.66 -21.78
CA GLY A 24 -5.13 -31.36 -22.50
C GLY A 24 -5.25 -30.06 -23.32
N LEU A 25 -6.34 -29.94 -24.08
CA LEU A 25 -6.67 -28.77 -24.88
C LEU A 25 -7.02 -27.57 -23.98
N TYR A 26 -7.78 -27.77 -22.91
CA TYR A 26 -8.03 -26.75 -21.89
C TYR A 26 -6.70 -26.22 -21.32
N SER A 27 -5.76 -27.09 -20.96
CA SER A 27 -4.45 -26.68 -20.43
C SER A 27 -3.68 -25.80 -21.44
N ALA A 28 -3.72 -26.15 -22.73
CA ALA A 28 -3.11 -25.34 -23.79
C ALA A 28 -3.78 -23.95 -23.91
N ILE A 29 -5.11 -23.90 -23.91
CA ILE A 29 -5.89 -22.64 -23.95
C ILE A 29 -5.58 -21.79 -22.71
N ARG A 30 -5.62 -22.39 -21.53
CA ARG A 30 -5.30 -21.75 -20.25
C ARG A 30 -3.92 -21.10 -20.31
N ASN A 31 -2.90 -21.80 -20.79
CA ASN A 31 -1.54 -21.26 -20.89
C ASN A 31 -1.45 -20.08 -21.86
N GLN A 32 -2.19 -20.10 -22.97
CA GLN A 32 -2.27 -18.96 -23.89
C GLN A 32 -2.93 -17.75 -23.23
N VAL A 33 -4.04 -17.95 -22.51
CA VAL A 33 -4.71 -16.86 -21.76
C VAL A 33 -3.78 -16.29 -20.68
N LEU A 34 -3.07 -17.16 -19.93
CA LEU A 34 -2.11 -16.72 -18.92
C LEU A 34 -0.94 -15.93 -19.52
N ALA A 35 -0.47 -16.30 -20.71
CA ALA A 35 0.62 -15.59 -21.39
C ALA A 35 0.24 -14.15 -21.79
N LEU A 36 -1.06 -13.87 -21.98
CA LEU A 36 -1.57 -12.52 -22.22
C LEU A 36 -1.60 -11.65 -20.95
N GLY A 37 -1.54 -12.26 -19.76
CA GLY A 37 -1.45 -11.57 -18.47
C GLY A 37 -2.59 -10.59 -18.24
N MET A 38 -2.26 -9.37 -17.79
CA MET A 38 -3.25 -8.33 -17.45
C MET A 38 -4.15 -7.92 -18.63
N ALA A 39 -3.72 -8.13 -19.88
CA ALA A 39 -4.56 -7.84 -21.05
C ALA A 39 -5.78 -8.77 -21.16
N ALA A 40 -5.70 -9.97 -20.56
CA ALA A 40 -6.80 -10.93 -20.53
C ALA A 40 -7.89 -10.58 -19.51
N LEU A 41 -7.54 -9.84 -18.46
CA LEU A 41 -8.36 -9.65 -17.27
C LEU A 41 -9.75 -9.04 -17.57
N PRO A 42 -9.90 -7.95 -18.36
CA PRO A 42 -11.22 -7.37 -18.63
C PRO A 42 -12.19 -8.33 -19.31
N PHE A 43 -11.68 -9.24 -20.16
CA PHE A 43 -12.50 -10.20 -20.90
C PHE A 43 -12.91 -11.38 -20.02
N LEU A 44 -12.03 -11.80 -19.11
CA LEU A 44 -12.33 -12.81 -18.11
C LEU A 44 -13.40 -12.30 -17.13
N GLU A 45 -13.27 -11.07 -16.64
CA GLU A 45 -14.24 -10.41 -15.76
C GLU A 45 -15.58 -10.17 -16.48
N GLU A 46 -15.58 -9.77 -17.75
CA GLU A 46 -16.80 -9.68 -18.56
C GLU A 46 -17.51 -11.04 -18.65
N THR A 47 -16.76 -12.11 -18.84
CA THR A 47 -17.30 -13.48 -18.97
C THR A 47 -17.80 -14.01 -17.63
N GLU A 48 -17.09 -13.75 -16.54
CA GLU A 48 -17.52 -14.04 -15.16
C GLU A 48 -18.88 -13.38 -14.86
N ASN A 49 -19.04 -12.11 -15.22
CA ASN A 49 -20.28 -11.34 -15.03
C ASN A 49 -21.46 -11.85 -15.87
N GLN A 50 -21.21 -12.60 -16.94
CA GLN A 50 -22.25 -13.24 -17.75
C GLN A 50 -22.82 -14.51 -17.09
N MET A 51 -22.39 -14.84 -15.87
CA MET A 51 -22.85 -15.98 -15.08
C MET A 51 -22.71 -17.30 -15.85
N PRO A 52 -21.48 -17.72 -16.19
CA PRO A 52 -21.23 -18.95 -16.92
C PRO A 52 -21.57 -20.17 -16.06
N SER A 53 -21.43 -21.37 -16.64
CA SER A 53 -21.62 -22.60 -15.87
C SER A 53 -20.63 -22.67 -14.69
N PRO A 54 -20.98 -23.33 -13.56
CA PRO A 54 -20.12 -23.37 -12.36
C PRO A 54 -18.70 -23.91 -12.62
N HIS A 55 -18.57 -24.83 -13.60
CA HIS A 55 -17.28 -25.37 -14.02
C HIS A 55 -16.41 -24.31 -14.71
N VAL A 56 -16.99 -23.56 -15.65
CA VAL A 56 -16.29 -22.49 -16.37
C VAL A 56 -15.97 -21.34 -15.44
N LEU A 57 -16.88 -20.98 -14.54
CA LEU A 57 -16.66 -19.95 -13.52
C LEU A 57 -15.39 -20.25 -12.70
N ARG A 58 -15.25 -21.48 -12.18
CA ARG A 58 -14.05 -21.88 -11.42
C ARG A 58 -12.77 -21.73 -12.24
N ARG A 59 -12.79 -22.16 -13.50
CA ARG A 59 -11.64 -22.04 -14.42
C ARG A 59 -11.28 -20.58 -14.66
N ILE A 60 -12.27 -19.69 -14.81
CA ILE A 60 -12.07 -18.25 -14.95
C ILE A 60 -11.48 -17.65 -13.68
N GLU A 61 -12.06 -17.94 -12.50
CA GLU A 61 -11.58 -17.46 -11.19
C GLU A 61 -10.11 -17.87 -10.96
N GLU A 62 -9.74 -19.11 -11.26
CA GLU A 62 -8.37 -19.61 -11.15
C GLU A 62 -7.40 -18.88 -12.08
N ILE A 63 -7.81 -18.61 -13.33
CA ILE A 63 -6.99 -17.87 -14.30
C ILE A 63 -6.82 -16.42 -13.85
N ILE A 64 -7.92 -15.75 -13.47
CA ILE A 64 -7.90 -14.38 -12.94
C ILE A 64 -6.96 -14.29 -11.74
N HIS A 65 -7.10 -15.19 -10.77
CA HIS A 65 -6.25 -15.25 -9.58
C HIS A 65 -4.77 -15.42 -9.96
N THR A 66 -4.47 -16.37 -10.87
CA THR A 66 -3.09 -16.64 -11.32
C THR A 66 -2.48 -15.40 -12.00
N ILE A 67 -3.23 -14.73 -12.88
CA ILE A 67 -2.78 -13.49 -13.55
C ILE A 67 -2.45 -12.42 -12.50
N ARG A 68 -3.36 -12.17 -11.56
CA ARG A 68 -3.20 -11.13 -10.53
C ARG A 68 -2.02 -11.40 -9.59
N VAL A 69 -1.82 -12.66 -9.18
CA VAL A 69 -0.66 -13.07 -8.37
C VAL A 69 0.63 -12.83 -9.12
N ASN A 70 0.72 -13.27 -10.38
CA ASN A 70 1.93 -13.12 -11.20
C ASN A 70 2.26 -11.65 -11.45
N ASP A 71 1.25 -10.83 -11.80
CA ASP A 71 1.43 -9.39 -11.99
C ASP A 71 1.90 -8.71 -10.70
N THR A 72 1.23 -8.98 -9.57
CA THR A 72 1.61 -8.40 -8.27
C THR A 72 3.03 -8.81 -7.88
N TYR A 73 3.38 -10.08 -8.06
CA TYR A 73 4.71 -10.61 -7.76
C TYR A 73 5.81 -9.95 -8.61
N GLU A 74 5.64 -9.89 -9.93
CA GLU A 74 6.66 -9.28 -10.80
C GLU A 74 6.80 -7.77 -10.55
N ASN A 75 5.70 -7.06 -10.28
CA ASN A 75 5.75 -5.65 -9.88
C ASN A 75 6.50 -5.46 -8.54
N LEU A 76 6.19 -6.25 -7.51
CA LEU A 76 6.87 -6.14 -6.20
C LEU A 76 8.33 -6.58 -6.27
N LYS A 77 8.65 -7.58 -7.08
CA LYS A 77 10.03 -8.02 -7.35
C LYS A 77 10.81 -6.91 -8.05
N SER A 78 10.24 -6.30 -9.09
CA SER A 78 10.82 -5.14 -9.76
C SER A 78 11.05 -3.99 -8.78
N TRP A 79 10.03 -3.63 -8.00
CA TRP A 79 10.11 -2.62 -6.95
C TRP A 79 11.25 -2.89 -5.96
N SER A 80 11.41 -4.14 -5.50
CA SER A 80 12.47 -4.53 -4.56
C SER A 80 13.88 -4.45 -5.15
N ALA A 81 14.02 -4.48 -6.47
CA ALA A 81 15.29 -4.30 -7.16
C ALA A 81 15.66 -2.82 -7.36
N THR A 82 14.70 -1.89 -7.20
CA THR A 82 14.95 -0.45 -7.32
C THR A 82 15.65 0.09 -6.07
N ARG A 83 16.47 1.13 -6.22
CA ARG A 83 17.14 1.76 -5.07
C ARG A 83 16.22 2.66 -4.24
N SER A 84 15.18 3.24 -4.86
CA SER A 84 14.29 4.20 -4.20
C SER A 84 13.30 3.54 -3.24
N HIS A 85 12.95 2.26 -3.46
CA HIS A 85 11.99 1.49 -2.65
C HIS A 85 10.75 2.31 -2.27
N ASN A 86 10.07 2.91 -3.26
CA ASN A 86 8.92 3.76 -3.03
C ASN A 86 7.81 3.00 -2.28
N LEU A 87 7.68 3.24 -0.96
CA LEU A 87 6.74 2.49 -0.11
C LEU A 87 5.28 2.68 -0.53
N LEU A 88 4.94 3.84 -1.11
CA LEU A 88 3.59 4.11 -1.58
C LEU A 88 3.21 3.17 -2.74
N GLU A 89 4.12 3.00 -3.70
CA GLU A 89 3.90 2.11 -4.84
C GLU A 89 3.65 0.67 -4.37
N ALA A 90 4.54 0.13 -3.52
CA ALA A 90 4.37 -1.22 -3.00
C ALA A 90 3.07 -1.39 -2.21
N TRP A 91 2.71 -0.41 -1.38
CA TRP A 91 1.49 -0.46 -0.60
C TRP A 91 0.22 -0.38 -1.46
N ILE A 92 0.22 0.45 -2.52
CA ILE A 92 -0.88 0.48 -3.50
C ILE A 92 -1.02 -0.88 -4.18
N ARG A 93 0.08 -1.48 -4.66
CA ARG A 93 0.06 -2.79 -5.35
C ARG A 93 -0.53 -3.89 -4.47
N VAL A 94 -0.07 -3.99 -3.22
CA VAL A 94 -0.63 -4.95 -2.25
C VAL A 94 -2.10 -4.66 -1.96
N SER A 95 -2.48 -3.37 -1.90
CA SER A 95 -3.87 -2.99 -1.64
C SER A 95 -4.80 -3.39 -2.79
N ILE A 96 -4.41 -3.14 -4.04
CA ILE A 96 -5.18 -3.50 -5.24
C ILE A 96 -5.30 -5.02 -5.38
N PHE A 97 -4.24 -5.77 -5.07
CA PHE A 97 -4.32 -7.23 -5.09
C PHE A 97 -5.46 -7.78 -4.20
N LEU A 98 -5.67 -7.16 -3.02
CA LEU A 98 -6.73 -7.53 -2.07
C LEU A 98 -8.05 -6.76 -2.27
N SER A 99 -8.06 -5.72 -3.10
CA SER A 99 -9.22 -4.90 -3.44
C SER A 99 -9.13 -4.51 -4.91
N PRO A 100 -9.46 -5.44 -5.84
CA PRO A 100 -9.22 -5.28 -7.27
C PRO A 100 -9.96 -4.11 -7.93
N ASP A 101 -11.04 -3.65 -7.31
CA ASP A 101 -11.82 -2.49 -7.77
C ASP A 101 -11.14 -1.15 -7.45
N ASP A 102 -10.09 -1.14 -6.62
CA ASP A 102 -9.34 0.07 -6.32
C ASP A 102 -8.48 0.50 -7.51
N ASP A 103 -8.51 1.80 -7.81
CA ASP A 103 -7.77 2.40 -8.91
C ASP A 103 -6.42 2.96 -8.43
N TYR A 104 -5.33 2.52 -9.06
CA TYR A 104 -3.97 2.94 -8.70
C TYR A 104 -3.80 4.46 -8.71
N GLU A 105 -4.21 5.13 -9.79
CA GLU A 105 -3.99 6.56 -10.00
C GLU A 105 -4.82 7.40 -9.01
N LYS A 106 -6.05 6.96 -8.68
CA LYS A 106 -6.88 7.62 -7.65
C LYS A 106 -6.28 7.52 -6.26
N LEU A 107 -5.73 6.37 -5.90
CA LEU A 107 -5.05 6.17 -4.61
C LEU A 107 -3.81 7.05 -4.51
N GLU A 108 -2.98 7.06 -5.55
CA GLU A 108 -1.78 7.90 -5.63
C GLU A 108 -2.13 9.39 -5.54
N LYS A 109 -3.11 9.85 -6.33
CA LYS A 109 -3.57 11.26 -6.30
C LYS A 109 -4.10 11.69 -4.94
N SER A 110 -4.71 10.78 -4.19
CA SER A 110 -5.23 11.06 -2.85
C SER A 110 -4.10 11.27 -1.84
N VAL A 111 -3.05 10.45 -1.89
CA VAL A 111 -1.85 10.64 -1.06
C VAL A 111 -1.07 11.88 -1.48
N ASP A 112 -0.98 12.14 -2.79
CA ASP A 112 -0.38 13.36 -3.34
C ASP A 112 -1.09 14.64 -2.88
N LYS A 113 -2.42 14.60 -2.76
CA LYS A 113 -3.19 15.73 -2.25
C LYS A 113 -2.82 16.01 -0.80
N LEU A 114 -2.82 14.99 0.05
CA LEU A 114 -2.40 15.11 1.45
C LEU A 114 -0.96 15.67 1.56
N TYR A 115 -0.04 15.16 0.75
CA TYR A 115 1.33 15.68 0.68
C TYR A 115 1.37 17.17 0.32
N ARG A 116 0.66 17.58 -0.74
CA ARG A 116 0.65 18.99 -1.20
C ARG A 116 0.08 19.93 -0.15
N ASP A 117 -1.01 19.54 0.49
CA ASP A 117 -1.65 20.36 1.51
C ASP A 117 -0.71 20.59 2.70
N ILE A 118 0.06 19.56 3.10
CA ILE A 118 1.11 19.72 4.14
C ILE A 118 2.27 20.57 3.63
N TRP A 119 2.74 20.33 2.40
CA TRP A 119 3.88 21.05 1.83
C TRP A 119 3.64 22.56 1.76
N VAL A 120 2.42 23.00 1.45
CA VAL A 120 2.07 24.43 1.38
C VAL A 120 2.15 25.11 2.75
N GLU A 121 1.91 24.37 3.84
CA GLU A 121 2.04 24.89 5.22
C GLU A 121 3.49 24.83 5.75
N MET A 122 4.41 24.19 5.04
CA MET A 122 5.80 24.06 5.48
C MET A 122 6.61 25.33 5.24
N ASN A 123 7.43 25.67 6.22
CA ASN A 123 8.44 26.71 6.11
C ASN A 123 9.84 26.11 6.41
N PRO A 124 10.87 26.39 5.58
CA PRO A 124 12.23 25.90 5.80
C PRO A 124 12.79 26.19 7.20
N GLU A 125 12.42 27.34 7.78
CA GLU A 125 12.90 27.84 9.07
C GLU A 125 12.28 27.12 10.29
N LEU A 126 11.28 26.26 10.07
CA LEU A 126 10.66 25.51 11.17
C LEU A 126 11.64 24.51 11.77
N THR A 127 11.65 24.46 13.10
CA THR A 127 12.33 23.41 13.86
C THR A 127 11.70 22.04 13.58
N ALA A 128 12.41 20.96 13.91
CA ALA A 128 11.91 19.59 13.74
C ALA A 128 10.55 19.34 14.42
N LEU A 129 10.36 19.88 15.64
CA LEU A 129 9.10 19.76 16.37
C LEU A 129 7.98 20.57 15.72
N GLU A 130 8.26 21.77 15.21
CA GLU A 130 7.28 22.59 14.52
C GLU A 130 6.85 21.97 13.18
N LYS A 131 7.79 21.40 12.42
CA LYS A 131 7.49 20.61 11.22
C LYS A 131 6.51 19.48 11.54
N ILE A 132 6.77 18.72 12.61
CA ILE A 132 5.85 17.64 13.03
C ILE A 132 4.49 18.18 13.50
N ARG A 133 4.45 19.36 14.14
CA ARG A 133 3.17 20.01 14.48
C ARG A 133 2.35 20.40 13.25
N VAL A 134 2.97 20.90 12.19
CA VAL A 134 2.30 21.18 10.92
C VAL A 134 1.75 19.89 10.31
N VAL A 135 2.57 18.83 10.22
CA VAL A 135 2.10 17.52 9.74
C VAL A 135 0.91 17.04 10.56
N ASN A 136 1.00 17.09 11.90
CA ASN A 136 -0.08 16.67 12.80
C ASN A 136 -1.36 17.50 12.60
N HIS A 137 -1.24 18.81 12.40
CA HIS A 137 -2.39 19.69 12.17
C HIS A 137 -3.16 19.27 10.92
N VAL A 138 -2.47 19.15 9.79
CA VAL A 138 -3.13 18.76 8.54
C VAL A 138 -3.66 17.32 8.64
N PHE A 139 -2.86 16.39 9.14
CA PHE A 139 -3.23 14.97 9.20
C PHE A 139 -4.43 14.72 10.13
N TYR A 140 -4.46 15.32 11.32
CA TYR A 140 -5.46 14.99 12.34
C TYR A 140 -6.55 16.04 12.52
N SER A 141 -6.29 17.32 12.22
CA SER A 141 -7.29 18.38 12.35
C SER A 141 -7.99 18.67 11.02
N VAL A 142 -7.26 18.74 9.90
CA VAL A 142 -7.83 19.02 8.58
C VAL A 142 -8.41 17.75 7.95
N TYR A 143 -7.61 16.69 7.83
CA TYR A 143 -8.01 15.41 7.24
C TYR A 143 -8.70 14.45 8.22
N GLN A 144 -8.70 14.77 9.51
CA GLN A 144 -9.40 14.02 10.56
C GLN A 144 -9.02 12.53 10.65
N TYR A 145 -7.78 12.17 10.28
CA TYR A 145 -7.33 10.79 10.44
C TYR A 145 -7.40 10.35 11.90
N ASP A 146 -7.73 9.08 12.16
CA ASP A 146 -7.78 8.55 13.52
C ASP A 146 -7.37 7.07 13.63
N GLY A 147 -6.87 6.70 14.80
CA GLY A 147 -6.64 5.31 15.16
C GLY A 147 -7.96 4.57 15.24
N LEU A 148 -8.06 3.45 14.52
CA LEU A 148 -9.22 2.59 14.61
C LEU A 148 -9.28 1.93 16.01
N GLN A 149 -10.28 2.31 16.80
CA GLN A 149 -10.53 1.72 18.12
C GLN A 149 -11.66 0.68 18.05
N GLY A 150 -11.48 -0.47 18.71
CA GLY A 150 -12.50 -1.53 18.82
C GLY A 150 -12.25 -2.78 17.97
N LYS A 151 -13.09 -3.81 18.16
CA LYS A 151 -12.86 -5.19 17.65
C LYS A 151 -13.33 -5.48 16.22
N LYS A 152 -14.09 -4.60 15.57
CA LYS A 152 -14.56 -4.83 14.19
C LYS A 152 -14.38 -3.60 13.32
N ALA A 153 -13.34 -3.64 12.48
CA ALA A 153 -13.26 -2.78 11.32
C ALA A 153 -14.34 -3.22 10.32
N VAL A 154 -15.08 -2.28 9.75
CA VAL A 154 -16.03 -2.57 8.65
C VAL A 154 -15.26 -2.99 7.39
N MET A 155 -14.06 -2.46 7.21
CA MET A 155 -13.15 -2.78 6.12
C MET A 155 -11.74 -3.06 6.65
N PRO A 156 -10.94 -3.91 5.98
CA PRO A 156 -9.57 -4.18 6.39
C PRO A 156 -8.73 -2.90 6.55
N PRO A 157 -8.27 -2.54 7.77
CA PRO A 157 -7.70 -1.21 8.05
C PRO A 157 -6.22 -1.08 7.65
N TYR A 158 -5.68 -2.09 6.96
CA TYR A 158 -4.31 -2.14 6.46
C TYR A 158 -4.20 -1.89 4.95
N LEU A 159 -5.32 -1.86 4.22
CA LEU A 159 -5.36 -1.51 2.80
C LEU A 159 -5.42 0.01 2.65
N LEU A 160 -4.58 0.57 1.78
CA LEU A 160 -4.49 2.03 1.60
C LEU A 160 -5.85 2.64 1.23
N GLY A 161 -6.57 2.03 0.27
CA GLY A 161 -7.89 2.52 -0.15
C GLY A 161 -8.88 2.63 1.01
N ASN A 162 -8.89 1.65 1.91
CA ASN A 162 -9.74 1.67 3.10
C ASN A 162 -9.29 2.74 4.11
N VAL A 163 -7.99 2.90 4.31
CA VAL A 163 -7.45 3.93 5.22
C VAL A 163 -7.82 5.33 4.74
N LEU A 164 -7.67 5.60 3.44
CA LEU A 164 -8.03 6.87 2.82
C LEU A 164 -9.54 7.13 2.89
N ARG A 165 -10.37 6.12 2.58
CA ARG A 165 -11.84 6.23 2.62
C ARG A 165 -12.40 6.46 4.02
N MET A 166 -11.92 5.69 5.00
CA MET A 166 -12.41 5.79 6.39
C MET A 166 -11.76 6.92 7.15
N GLN A 167 -10.64 7.47 6.65
CA GLN A 167 -9.73 8.30 7.42
C GLN A 167 -9.35 7.63 8.75
N ARG A 168 -9.27 6.29 8.76
CA ARG A 168 -8.97 5.49 9.94
C ARG A 168 -8.08 4.33 9.59
N GLY A 169 -7.10 4.05 10.45
CA GLY A 169 -6.15 2.96 10.22
C GLY A 169 -5.74 2.28 11.52
N ASN A 170 -5.06 1.15 11.38
CA ASN A 170 -4.43 0.47 12.50
C ASN A 170 -3.04 1.10 12.77
N PRO A 171 -2.30 0.66 13.81
CA PRO A 171 -1.00 1.25 14.11
C PRO A 171 0.00 1.20 12.95
N LEU A 172 0.00 0.11 12.17
CA LEU A 172 0.89 -0.03 11.02
C LEU A 172 0.53 0.94 9.89
N SER A 173 -0.73 0.99 9.49
CA SER A 173 -1.15 1.73 8.30
C SER A 173 -1.13 3.24 8.49
N LEU A 174 -1.49 3.74 9.67
CA LEU A 174 -1.34 5.17 9.97
C LEU A 174 0.14 5.56 10.04
N ALA A 175 0.99 4.73 10.65
CA ALA A 175 2.41 5.00 10.70
C ALA A 175 3.04 4.96 9.30
N LEU A 176 2.63 4.04 8.44
CA LEU A 176 3.11 3.93 7.06
C LEU A 176 2.68 5.14 6.22
N LEU A 177 1.41 5.55 6.28
CA LEU A 177 0.93 6.75 5.56
C LEU A 177 1.67 8.00 6.04
N TYR A 178 1.81 8.16 7.36
CA TYR A 178 2.53 9.29 7.94
C TYR A 178 4.00 9.29 7.49
N LEU A 179 4.68 8.14 7.55
CA LEU A 179 6.08 7.98 7.14
C LEU A 179 6.29 8.34 5.67
N ILE A 180 5.43 7.84 4.77
CA ILE A 180 5.47 8.14 3.34
C ILE A 180 5.42 9.66 3.11
N ILE A 181 4.50 10.34 3.80
CA ILE A 181 4.33 11.79 3.67
C ILE A 181 5.58 12.53 4.16
N VAL A 182 6.05 12.27 5.40
CA VAL A 182 7.18 13.03 5.96
C VAL A 182 8.50 12.78 5.24
N GLN A 183 8.71 11.57 4.70
CA GLN A 183 9.89 11.28 3.89
C GLN A 183 9.82 11.99 2.53
N ARG A 184 8.64 12.07 1.91
CA ARG A 184 8.44 12.88 0.69
C ARG A 184 8.68 14.38 0.93
N LEU A 185 8.41 14.87 2.14
CA LEU A 185 8.74 16.24 2.57
C LEU A 185 10.24 16.44 2.88
N GLY A 186 11.07 15.40 2.71
CA GLY A 186 12.51 15.46 2.97
C GLY A 186 12.89 15.41 4.45
N MET A 187 11.99 14.99 5.34
CA MET A 187 12.28 14.90 6.76
C MET A 187 13.06 13.61 7.09
N PRO A 188 14.06 13.65 7.99
CA PRO A 188 14.86 12.50 8.39
C PRO A 188 14.15 11.63 9.44
N VAL A 189 13.00 11.09 9.02
CA VAL A 189 12.11 10.27 9.83
C VAL A 189 12.15 8.82 9.37
N PHE A 190 12.29 7.89 10.32
CA PHE A 190 12.41 6.46 10.05
C PHE A 190 11.44 5.66 10.91
N GLY A 191 10.94 4.55 10.39
CA GLY A 191 10.08 3.64 11.15
C GLY A 191 10.86 2.83 12.18
N VAL A 192 10.31 2.71 13.39
CA VAL A 192 10.82 1.86 14.47
C VAL A 192 9.73 0.89 14.87
N ASN A 193 9.99 -0.39 14.64
CA ASN A 193 9.04 -1.46 14.91
C ASN A 193 9.10 -1.85 16.39
N LEU A 194 8.19 -1.32 17.20
CA LEU A 194 7.98 -1.77 18.58
C LEU A 194 7.01 -2.97 18.60
N PRO A 195 7.02 -3.78 19.68
CA PRO A 195 6.01 -4.79 19.88
C PRO A 195 4.60 -4.17 19.75
N ARG A 196 3.80 -4.70 18.82
CA ARG A 196 2.40 -4.30 18.54
C ARG A 196 2.20 -2.89 17.95
N HIS A 197 3.24 -2.07 17.82
CA HIS A 197 3.13 -0.70 17.31
C HIS A 197 4.32 -0.30 16.43
N LEU A 198 4.05 0.15 15.21
CA LEU A 198 5.03 0.89 14.42
C LEU A 198 4.99 2.35 14.87
N ILE A 199 6.12 2.87 15.36
CA ILE A 199 6.30 4.29 15.66
C ILE A 199 7.36 4.88 14.73
N LEU A 200 7.55 6.20 14.78
CA LEU A 200 8.54 6.88 13.95
C LEU A 200 9.60 7.56 14.81
N ALA A 201 10.85 7.57 14.36
CA ALA A 201 11.96 8.29 14.99
C ALA A 201 12.38 9.44 14.08
N TYR A 202 12.42 10.66 14.62
CA TYR A 202 12.99 11.83 13.95
C TYR A 202 14.47 11.95 14.33
N THR A 203 15.36 12.02 13.34
CA THR A 203 16.81 12.03 13.57
C THR A 203 17.47 13.38 13.27
N ASN A 204 18.67 13.61 13.79
CA ASN A 204 19.46 14.83 13.56
C ASN A 204 20.06 14.93 12.14
N GLY A 205 19.88 13.89 11.33
CA GLY A 205 20.64 13.66 10.11
C GLY A 205 19.91 14.00 8.82
N THR A 206 20.45 13.47 7.72
CA THR A 206 19.85 13.55 6.38
C THR A 206 18.68 12.59 6.24
N ALA A 207 17.74 12.89 5.33
CA ALA A 207 16.63 12.00 4.99
C ALA A 207 17.05 10.62 4.43
N LEU A 208 18.33 10.45 4.07
CA LEU A 208 18.85 9.20 3.56
C LEU A 208 19.01 8.16 4.69
N PRO A 209 18.39 6.97 4.56
CA PRO A 209 18.60 5.88 5.51
C PRO A 209 20.05 5.40 5.45
N ARG A 210 20.60 5.05 6.61
CA ARG A 210 21.89 4.38 6.76
C ARG A 210 21.67 2.96 7.30
N PRO A 211 22.67 2.05 7.27
CA PRO A 211 22.52 0.74 7.90
C PRO A 211 22.08 0.87 9.36
N ALA A 212 21.16 0.02 9.83
CA ALA A 212 20.59 0.13 11.18
C ALA A 212 21.67 0.18 12.28
N ALA A 213 22.75 -0.58 12.12
CA ALA A 213 23.89 -0.62 13.05
C ALA A 213 24.71 0.69 13.12
N SER A 214 24.50 1.62 12.19
CA SER A 214 25.19 2.92 12.17
C SER A 214 24.47 4.03 12.93
N TYR A 215 23.20 3.83 13.29
CA TYR A 215 22.46 4.78 14.11
C TYR A 215 22.86 4.62 15.57
N LYS A 216 23.21 5.74 16.19
CA LYS A 216 23.43 5.84 17.63
C LYS A 216 22.19 6.41 18.30
N GLU A 217 22.11 6.21 19.61
CA GLU A 217 21.02 6.76 20.41
C GLU A 217 20.95 8.29 20.32
N GLU A 218 22.11 8.96 20.34
CA GLU A 218 22.22 10.42 20.20
C GLU A 218 21.75 10.96 18.84
N ASP A 219 21.54 10.10 17.83
CA ASP A 219 21.04 10.51 16.53
C ASP A 219 19.54 10.77 16.53
N VAL A 220 18.78 10.21 17.49
CA VAL A 220 17.33 10.36 17.58
C VAL A 220 16.96 11.56 18.44
N LEU A 221 16.28 12.54 17.84
CA LEU A 221 15.82 13.75 18.53
C LEU A 221 14.58 13.46 19.37
N PHE A 222 13.60 12.77 18.79
CA PHE A 222 12.35 12.37 19.43
C PHE A 222 11.64 11.31 18.60
N TYR A 223 10.59 10.72 19.18
CA TYR A 223 9.73 9.76 18.52
C TYR A 223 8.33 10.33 18.34
N VAL A 224 7.62 9.83 17.33
CA VAL A 224 6.25 10.19 16.98
C VAL A 224 5.41 8.92 16.91
N ASN A 225 4.20 8.95 17.46
CA ASN A 225 3.23 7.87 17.36
C ASN A 225 2.05 8.33 16.48
N PRO A 226 2.06 7.99 15.18
CA PRO A 226 0.98 8.37 14.27
C PRO A 226 -0.39 7.76 14.62
N PHE A 227 -0.42 6.64 15.35
CA PHE A 227 -1.67 6.05 15.81
C PHE A 227 -2.31 6.86 16.94
N ASN A 228 -1.50 7.50 17.77
CA ASN A 228 -1.94 8.35 18.87
C ASN A 228 -1.82 9.84 18.50
N LYS A 229 -2.48 10.25 17.41
CA LYS A 229 -2.56 11.66 16.96
C LYS A 229 -1.21 12.37 16.82
N GLY A 230 -0.16 11.63 16.46
CA GLY A 230 1.18 12.17 16.29
C GLY A 230 1.83 12.61 17.60
N ALA A 231 1.43 12.02 18.73
CA ALA A 231 2.04 12.28 20.03
C ALA A 231 3.56 12.13 19.95
N VAL A 232 4.27 13.11 20.52
CA VAL A 232 5.74 13.17 20.55
C VAL A 232 6.22 12.73 21.92
N PHE A 233 7.24 11.87 21.95
CA PHE A 233 7.79 11.32 23.19
C PHE A 233 9.29 11.06 23.05
N ARG A 234 9.94 10.86 24.21
CA ARG A 234 11.37 10.55 24.34
C ARG A 234 11.58 9.05 24.57
N LYS A 235 12.84 8.64 24.47
CA LYS A 235 13.27 7.25 24.73
C LYS A 235 12.81 6.74 26.11
N SER A 236 12.90 7.56 27.16
CA SER A 236 12.47 7.18 28.51
C SER A 236 11.01 6.72 28.58
N GLU A 237 10.15 7.29 27.75
CA GLU A 237 8.73 6.91 27.66
C GLU A 237 8.56 5.59 26.88
N ILE A 238 9.40 5.32 25.88
CA ILE A 238 9.45 4.01 25.19
C ILE A 238 9.93 2.92 26.16
N GLU A 239 11.00 3.18 26.92
CA GLU A 239 11.51 2.23 27.90
C GLU A 239 10.46 1.90 28.97
N LEU A 240 9.69 2.90 29.40
CA LEU A 240 8.57 2.68 30.32
C LEU A 240 7.47 1.81 29.68
N TYR A 241 7.12 2.07 28.42
CA TYR A 241 6.16 1.27 27.67
C TYR A 241 6.60 -0.20 27.54
N LEU A 242 7.87 -0.43 27.18
CA LEU A 242 8.43 -1.78 27.06
C LEU A 242 8.42 -2.54 28.41
N LYS A 243 8.79 -1.86 29.50
CA LYS A 243 8.69 -2.42 30.86
C LYS A 243 7.25 -2.82 31.23
N GLN A 244 6.25 -2.02 30.84
CA GLN A 244 4.84 -2.33 31.06
C GLN A 244 4.37 -3.55 30.26
N LEU A 245 4.95 -3.77 29.08
CA LEU A 245 4.71 -4.97 28.27
C LEU A 245 5.38 -6.23 28.81
N ARG A 246 6.23 -6.11 29.84
CA ARG A 246 7.03 -7.21 30.43
C ARG A 246 7.96 -7.89 29.41
N ILE A 247 8.58 -7.08 28.55
CA ILE A 247 9.59 -7.49 27.58
C ILE A 247 10.87 -6.69 27.86
#